data_AF-A0A8J4R1I8-F1
#
_entry.id   AF-A0A8J4R1I8-F1
#
_cell.length_a   1.000
_cell.length_b   1.000
_cell.length_c   1.000
_cell.angle_alpha   90.00
_cell.angle_beta   90.00
_cell.angle_gamma   90.00
#
_symmetry.space_group_name_H-M   'P 1'
#
loop_
_entity.id
_entity.type
_entity.pdbx_description
1 polymer ?
#
loop_
_entity_poly.entity_id
_entity_poly.type
_entity_poly.pdbx_seq_one_letter_code
_entity_poly.pdbx_strand_id
1 'polypeptide(L)'
;MAFQKYSHMDQSQFTRFVRLGIPNIELNAQGRTRPSIAKLYNWRYRDLGDLPYVKEDAVFHRANAGFSYEYQLVDVPDYQGRGESAPSPWFYQNEGEAEYVVTTVDKFQGQQNDFILLSLVRTRFVGHLRDVRRLVVAMSRARLGLYVFCRHSLFEQCYELQPTFQLLLQRPDCLALNLNEITSYTERHVEDTGRIHLLSGVEEMISIFNWRYQERYMSHQFDHYMTYSGQNDQQNSTIGFNAMDTDYTFCAT
;
A
#
# COMPACT_ATOMS: atom_id res chain seq x y z
N MET A 1 -15.00 -5.92 -26.58
CA MET A 1 -16.20 -6.03 -25.71
C MET A 1 -17.48 -6.48 -26.41
N ALA A 2 -17.61 -6.39 -27.75
CA ALA A 2 -18.84 -6.76 -28.45
C ALA A 2 -19.24 -8.25 -28.29
N PHE A 3 -18.30 -9.18 -28.49
CA PHE A 3 -18.56 -10.63 -28.37
C PHE A 3 -18.89 -11.09 -26.94
N GLN A 4 -18.34 -10.43 -25.92
CA GLN A 4 -18.70 -10.71 -24.52
C GLN A 4 -20.15 -10.30 -24.24
N LYS A 5 -20.54 -9.09 -24.68
CA LYS A 5 -21.90 -8.59 -24.49
C LYS A 5 -22.96 -9.37 -25.27
N TYR A 6 -22.63 -9.87 -26.47
CA TYR A 6 -23.59 -10.55 -27.32
C TYR A 6 -23.63 -12.08 -27.15
N SER A 7 -22.48 -12.71 -26.90
CA SER A 7 -22.36 -14.18 -26.90
C SER A 7 -21.91 -14.79 -25.57
N HIS A 8 -21.70 -13.98 -24.53
CA HIS A 8 -21.19 -14.44 -23.23
C HIS A 8 -19.93 -15.33 -23.34
N MET A 9 -19.06 -15.01 -24.30
CA MET A 9 -17.86 -15.79 -24.60
C MET A 9 -16.79 -15.73 -23.48
N ASP A 10 -17.00 -14.91 -22.46
CA ASP A 10 -16.20 -14.85 -21.23
C ASP A 10 -16.57 -15.94 -20.21
N GLN A 11 -17.63 -16.71 -20.47
CA GLN A 11 -18.04 -17.79 -19.60
C GLN A 11 -17.10 -19.00 -19.73
N SER A 12 -16.28 -19.22 -18.70
CA SER A 12 -15.45 -20.43 -18.62
C SER A 12 -16.29 -21.70 -18.51
N GLN A 13 -15.74 -22.83 -18.96
CA GLN A 13 -16.35 -24.14 -18.78
C GLN A 13 -16.66 -24.43 -17.31
N PHE A 14 -15.77 -24.05 -16.38
CA PHE A 14 -15.99 -24.15 -14.94
C PHE A 14 -17.24 -23.37 -14.49
N THR A 15 -17.36 -22.10 -14.90
CA THR A 15 -18.54 -21.27 -14.57
C THR A 15 -19.83 -21.89 -15.11
N ARG A 16 -19.77 -22.51 -16.30
CA ARG A 16 -20.90 -23.24 -16.87
C ARG A 16 -21.27 -24.48 -16.04
N PHE A 17 -20.30 -25.26 -15.58
CA PHE A 17 -20.52 -26.41 -14.70
C PHE A 17 -21.15 -26.02 -13.37
N VAL A 18 -20.64 -24.97 -12.72
CA VAL A 18 -21.23 -24.44 -11.49
C VAL A 18 -22.68 -23.98 -11.73
N ARG A 19 -22.95 -23.29 -12.85
CA ARG A 19 -24.32 -22.86 -13.21
C ARG A 19 -25.27 -24.01 -13.51
N LEU A 20 -24.77 -25.12 -14.05
CA LEU A 20 -25.55 -26.34 -14.31
C LEU A 20 -25.77 -27.18 -13.04
N GLY A 21 -25.33 -26.71 -11.86
CA GLY A 21 -25.52 -27.40 -10.60
C GLY A 21 -24.61 -28.62 -10.42
N ILE A 22 -23.51 -28.70 -11.18
CA ILE A 22 -22.53 -29.78 -10.99
C ILE A 22 -21.94 -29.65 -9.58
N PRO A 23 -21.91 -30.74 -8.78
CA PRO A 23 -21.33 -30.73 -7.44
C PRO A 23 -19.89 -30.22 -7.48
N ASN A 24 -19.58 -29.29 -6.59
CA ASN A 24 -18.26 -28.70 -6.46
C ASN A 24 -17.92 -28.51 -4.98
N ILE A 25 -16.62 -28.53 -4.69
CA ILE A 25 -16.10 -28.33 -3.34
C ILE A 25 -15.73 -26.85 -3.23
N GLU A 26 -16.46 -26.10 -2.41
CA GLU A 26 -16.16 -24.70 -2.11
C GLU A 26 -15.24 -24.64 -0.88
N LEU A 27 -14.01 -24.13 -1.05
CA LEU A 27 -13.12 -23.86 0.07
C LEU A 27 -13.62 -22.64 0.84
N ASN A 28 -13.64 -22.75 2.17
CA ASN A 28 -14.31 -21.79 3.05
C ASN A 28 -13.35 -21.11 4.06
N ALA A 29 -12.03 -21.24 3.90
CA ALA A 29 -11.06 -20.60 4.79
C ALA A 29 -9.91 -19.97 4.00
N GLN A 30 -9.62 -18.70 4.27
CA GLN A 30 -8.50 -17.96 3.69
C GLN A 30 -7.30 -17.93 4.64
N GLY A 31 -6.09 -17.96 4.08
CA GLY A 31 -4.83 -17.93 4.85
C GLY A 31 -3.95 -16.71 4.59
N ARG A 32 -4.29 -15.90 3.60
CA ARG A 32 -3.36 -14.93 3.06
C ARG A 32 -3.45 -13.60 3.78
N THR A 33 -4.64 -13.09 3.98
CA THR A 33 -4.92 -11.68 4.26
C THR A 33 -5.38 -11.49 5.70
N ARG A 34 -5.23 -10.28 6.26
CA ARG A 34 -5.82 -9.95 7.57
C ARG A 34 -7.33 -10.21 7.59
N PRO A 35 -7.90 -10.72 8.70
CA PRO A 35 -9.35 -10.91 8.81
C PRO A 35 -10.15 -9.62 8.59
N SER A 36 -9.62 -8.47 8.99
CA SER A 36 -10.30 -7.18 8.81
C SER A 36 -10.41 -6.76 7.33
N ILE A 37 -9.37 -7.02 6.52
CA ILE A 37 -9.40 -6.79 5.07
C ILE A 37 -10.25 -7.85 4.38
N ALA A 38 -10.21 -9.11 4.83
CA ALA A 38 -11.02 -10.19 4.26
C ALA A 38 -12.52 -9.92 4.30
N LYS A 39 -13.00 -9.18 5.32
CA LYS A 39 -14.40 -8.70 5.42
C LYS A 39 -14.85 -7.87 4.21
N LEU A 40 -13.93 -7.21 3.50
CA LEU A 40 -14.27 -6.39 2.33
C LEU A 40 -14.79 -7.23 1.14
N TYR A 41 -14.52 -8.53 1.10
CA TYR A 41 -14.93 -9.40 0.00
C TYR A 41 -15.57 -10.73 0.44
N ASN A 42 -15.52 -11.10 1.73
CA ASN A 42 -16.04 -12.38 2.21
C ASN A 42 -17.55 -12.56 1.96
N TRP A 43 -18.34 -11.48 1.98
CA TRP A 43 -19.78 -11.46 1.70
C TRP A 43 -20.14 -12.04 0.33
N ARG A 44 -19.18 -12.10 -0.61
CA ARG A 44 -19.40 -12.68 -1.93
C ARG A 44 -19.37 -14.21 -1.93
N TYR A 45 -18.73 -14.81 -0.94
CA TYR A 45 -18.48 -16.25 -0.84
C TYR A 45 -19.33 -16.86 0.27
N ARG A 46 -19.66 -18.16 0.16
CA ARG A 46 -20.39 -18.86 1.22
C ARG A 46 -19.42 -19.23 2.33
N ASP A 47 -19.75 -18.80 3.55
CA ASP A 47 -19.07 -19.18 4.80
C ASP A 47 -17.54 -18.99 4.77
N LEU A 48 -17.04 -17.98 4.05
CA LEU A 48 -15.60 -17.71 3.98
C LEU A 48 -15.09 -17.13 5.31
N GLY A 49 -14.37 -17.96 6.07
CA GLY A 49 -13.64 -17.59 7.27
C GLY A 49 -12.12 -17.55 7.07
N ASP A 50 -11.39 -17.62 8.18
CA ASP A 50 -9.93 -17.55 8.24
C ASP A 50 -9.33 -18.83 8.82
N LEU A 51 -8.16 -19.23 8.31
CA LEU A 51 -7.38 -20.34 8.87
C LEU A 51 -6.81 -19.99 10.26
N PRO A 52 -6.59 -20.98 11.16
CA PRO A 52 -6.13 -20.73 12.54
C PRO A 52 -4.87 -19.89 12.63
N TYR A 53 -3.86 -20.14 11.79
CA TYR A 53 -2.60 -19.39 11.83
C TYR A 53 -2.79 -17.90 11.52
N VAL A 54 -3.80 -17.51 10.74
CA VAL A 54 -4.08 -16.09 10.48
C VAL A 54 -4.52 -15.38 11.77
N LYS A 55 -5.16 -16.12 12.68
CA LYS A 55 -5.62 -15.63 13.98
C LYS A 55 -4.54 -15.70 15.06
N GLU A 56 -3.50 -16.51 14.87
CA GLU A 56 -2.43 -16.70 15.85
C GLU A 56 -1.18 -15.89 15.53
N ASP A 57 -0.84 -15.72 14.24
CA ASP A 57 0.38 -15.06 13.82
C ASP A 57 0.31 -13.54 14.09
N ALA A 58 1.31 -13.03 14.81
CA ALA A 58 1.44 -11.63 15.15
C ALA A 58 1.51 -10.71 13.92
N VAL A 59 1.97 -11.22 12.77
CA VAL A 59 2.04 -10.45 11.52
C VAL A 59 0.66 -9.90 11.10
N PHE A 60 -0.43 -10.64 11.36
CA PHE A 60 -1.79 -10.20 11.03
C PHE A 60 -2.42 -9.27 12.07
N HIS A 61 -1.81 -9.17 13.26
CA HIS A 61 -2.32 -8.40 14.40
C HIS A 61 -1.53 -7.11 14.66
N ARG A 62 -0.36 -6.93 14.05
CA ARG A 62 0.45 -5.71 14.15
C ARG A 62 -0.03 -4.63 13.20
N ALA A 63 -0.10 -3.39 13.62
CA ALA A 63 -0.52 -2.30 12.76
C ALA A 63 0.50 -1.98 11.66
N ASN A 64 0.06 -1.19 10.67
CA ASN A 64 0.92 -0.70 9.61
C ASN A 64 1.64 0.56 10.11
N ALA A 65 2.97 0.53 10.17
CA ALA A 65 3.75 1.62 10.75
C ALA A 65 3.50 2.96 10.03
N GLY A 66 3.17 3.98 10.81
CA GLY A 66 2.83 5.34 10.39
C GLY A 66 1.52 5.49 9.63
N PHE A 67 0.67 4.45 9.59
CA PHE A 67 -0.73 4.55 9.18
C PHE A 67 -1.62 4.18 10.36
N SER A 68 -2.67 4.96 10.58
CA SER A 68 -3.60 4.69 11.69
C SER A 68 -4.48 3.48 11.42
N TYR A 69 -4.80 3.20 10.16
CA TYR A 69 -5.65 2.09 9.74
C TYR A 69 -4.92 1.14 8.80
N GLU A 70 -5.28 -0.15 8.86
CA GLU A 70 -4.78 -1.19 7.97
C GLU A 70 -5.43 -1.17 6.59
N TYR A 71 -6.65 -0.67 6.49
CA TYR A 71 -7.27 -0.33 5.23
C TYR A 71 -8.04 0.98 5.32
N GLN A 72 -8.08 1.73 4.23
CA GLN A 72 -8.79 3.00 4.18
C GLN A 72 -9.21 3.35 2.75
N LEU A 73 -10.37 3.98 2.61
CA LEU A 73 -10.75 4.69 1.40
C LEU A 73 -10.31 6.14 1.56
N VAL A 74 -9.63 6.67 0.55
CA VAL A 74 -9.14 8.05 0.50
C VAL A 74 -9.89 8.76 -0.61
N ASP A 75 -10.69 9.76 -0.25
CA ASP A 75 -11.32 10.64 -1.22
C ASP A 75 -10.27 11.53 -1.86
N VAL A 76 -10.24 11.54 -3.19
CA VAL A 76 -9.34 12.38 -3.98
C VAL A 76 -10.18 13.36 -4.78
N PRO A 77 -10.30 14.63 -4.32
CA PRO A 77 -11.02 15.67 -5.03
C PRO A 77 -10.29 16.07 -6.32
N ASP A 78 -10.84 17.04 -7.06
CA ASP A 78 -10.23 17.49 -8.31
C ASP A 78 -8.87 18.15 -8.03
N TYR A 79 -7.84 17.62 -8.66
CA TYR A 79 -6.48 18.14 -8.55
C TYR A 79 -6.24 19.16 -9.65
N GLN A 80 -5.84 20.38 -9.28
CA GLN A 80 -5.70 21.51 -10.22
C GLN A 80 -6.97 21.75 -11.08
N GLY A 81 -8.15 21.55 -10.47
CA GLY A 81 -9.45 21.68 -11.14
C GLY A 81 -9.76 20.56 -12.15
N ARG A 82 -9.01 19.45 -12.12
CA ARG A 82 -9.20 18.30 -13.00
C ARG A 82 -9.37 17.01 -12.18
N GLY A 83 -10.41 16.24 -12.52
CA GLY A 83 -10.58 14.86 -12.05
C GLY A 83 -9.99 13.85 -13.04
N GLU A 84 -10.84 12.96 -13.59
CA GLU A 84 -10.42 12.04 -14.65
C GLU A 84 -10.13 12.80 -15.95
N SER A 85 -8.98 12.52 -16.56
CA SER A 85 -8.60 13.02 -17.89
C SER A 85 -8.36 11.85 -18.85
N ALA A 86 -8.46 12.13 -20.15
CA ALA A 86 -8.22 11.15 -21.19
C ALA A 86 -7.40 11.77 -22.34
N PRO A 87 -6.05 11.78 -22.24
CA PRO A 87 -5.20 12.40 -23.27
C PRO A 87 -5.29 11.66 -24.62
N SER A 88 -5.59 10.36 -24.60
CA SER A 88 -5.95 9.60 -25.79
C SER A 88 -7.27 8.84 -25.57
N PRO A 89 -8.02 8.53 -26.64
CA PRO A 89 -9.29 7.80 -26.51
C PRO A 89 -9.10 6.50 -25.72
N TRP A 90 -9.96 6.27 -24.73
CA TRP A 90 -9.97 5.08 -23.85
C TRP A 90 -8.80 4.97 -22.86
N PHE A 91 -7.87 5.93 -22.86
CA PHE A 91 -6.79 6.01 -21.87
C PHE A 91 -7.19 6.98 -20.76
N TYR A 92 -7.77 6.45 -19.68
CA TYR A 92 -8.21 7.26 -18.54
C TYR A 92 -7.09 7.35 -17.51
N GLN A 93 -6.84 8.54 -16.99
CA GLN A 93 -5.89 8.80 -15.93
C GLN A 93 -6.45 9.82 -14.92
N ASN A 94 -5.98 9.75 -13.68
CA ASN A 94 -6.27 10.74 -12.65
C ASN A 94 -4.95 11.14 -11.99
N GLU A 95 -4.51 12.36 -12.26
CA GLU A 95 -3.21 12.88 -11.80
C GLU A 95 -3.18 13.03 -10.28
N GLY A 96 -4.29 13.44 -9.64
CA GLY A 96 -4.36 13.55 -8.19
C GLY A 96 -4.24 12.22 -7.48
N GLU A 97 -4.90 11.17 -8.00
CA GLU A 97 -4.76 9.82 -7.45
C GLU A 97 -3.35 9.26 -7.69
N ALA A 98 -2.77 9.52 -8.87
CA ALA A 98 -1.42 9.08 -9.20
C ALA A 98 -0.38 9.69 -8.25
N GLU A 99 -0.47 11.00 -7.97
CA GLU A 99 0.43 11.70 -7.07
C GLU A 99 0.37 11.12 -5.66
N TYR A 100 -0.84 10.92 -5.13
CA TYR A 100 -1.03 10.25 -3.83
C TYR A 100 -0.38 8.88 -3.77
N VAL A 101 -0.61 8.05 -4.79
CA VAL A 101 -0.07 6.69 -4.86
C VAL A 101 1.46 6.74 -4.90
N VAL A 102 2.06 7.59 -5.74
CA VAL A 102 3.53 7.71 -5.82
C VAL A 102 4.12 8.13 -4.47
N THR A 103 3.57 9.16 -3.82
CA THR A 103 4.07 9.62 -2.52
C THR A 103 3.93 8.54 -1.43
N THR A 104 2.91 7.68 -1.50
CA THR A 104 2.76 6.56 -0.53
C THR A 104 3.59 5.32 -0.88
N VAL A 105 3.83 5.02 -2.17
CA VAL A 105 4.61 3.86 -2.62
C VAL A 105 6.03 3.88 -2.06
N ASP A 106 6.66 5.06 -1.96
CA ASP A 106 8.03 5.18 -1.47
C ASP A 106 8.23 4.64 -0.05
N LYS A 107 7.18 4.70 0.78
CA LYS A 107 7.21 4.12 2.12
C LYS A 107 7.17 2.58 2.14
N PHE A 108 6.69 1.96 1.06
CA PHE A 108 6.44 0.52 0.95
C PHE A 108 7.27 -0.18 -0.13
N GLN A 109 8.36 0.44 -0.59
CA GLN A 109 9.26 -0.20 -1.55
C GLN A 109 9.78 -1.54 -1.00
N GLY A 110 9.65 -2.60 -1.81
CA GLY A 110 10.07 -3.97 -1.45
C GLY A 110 9.00 -4.83 -0.77
N GLN A 111 7.83 -4.29 -0.41
CA GLN A 111 6.72 -5.04 0.22
C GLN A 111 5.55 -5.28 -0.74
N GLN A 112 5.87 -5.48 -2.02
CA GLN A 112 4.89 -5.68 -3.09
C GLN A 112 4.05 -6.94 -2.80
N ASN A 113 2.73 -6.80 -2.86
CA ASN A 113 1.68 -7.77 -2.46
C ASN A 113 1.29 -7.79 -0.98
N ASP A 114 2.13 -7.29 -0.07
CA ASP A 114 1.72 -7.13 1.33
C ASP A 114 0.85 -5.88 1.48
N PHE A 115 1.26 -4.80 0.80
CA PHE A 115 0.55 -3.53 0.74
C PHE A 115 0.06 -3.28 -0.68
N ILE A 116 -1.20 -2.86 -0.81
CA ILE A 116 -1.81 -2.49 -2.09
C ILE A 116 -2.33 -1.07 -1.98
N LEU A 117 -1.87 -0.24 -2.93
CA LEU A 117 -2.36 1.10 -3.18
C LEU A 117 -3.18 1.03 -4.46
N LEU A 118 -4.49 1.19 -4.33
CA LEU A 118 -5.45 1.00 -5.41
C LEU A 118 -6.04 2.34 -5.83
N SER A 119 -5.67 2.84 -6.99
CA SER A 119 -6.34 3.97 -7.65
C SER A 119 -7.51 3.47 -8.49
N LEU A 120 -8.70 4.04 -8.30
CA LEU A 120 -9.90 3.71 -9.08
C LEU A 120 -10.04 4.55 -10.36
N VAL A 121 -9.29 5.65 -10.46
CA VAL A 121 -9.13 6.57 -11.61
C VAL A 121 -10.40 7.33 -12.01
N ARG A 122 -11.56 6.68 -11.89
CA ARG A 122 -12.82 7.19 -12.42
C ARG A 122 -13.46 8.20 -11.48
N THR A 123 -13.90 9.31 -12.07
CA THR A 123 -14.59 10.41 -11.37
C THR A 123 -15.97 10.72 -11.96
N ARG A 124 -16.25 10.28 -13.20
CA ARG A 124 -17.54 10.53 -13.87
C ARG A 124 -18.48 9.32 -13.87
N PHE A 125 -17.92 8.14 -14.13
CA PHE A 125 -18.68 6.88 -14.19
C PHE A 125 -17.82 5.74 -13.64
N VAL A 126 -18.39 4.89 -12.79
CA VAL A 126 -17.73 3.72 -12.17
C VAL A 126 -17.03 2.82 -13.20
N GLY A 127 -17.55 2.77 -14.43
CA GLY A 127 -16.93 2.04 -15.53
C GLY A 127 -16.94 0.53 -15.29
N HIS A 128 -15.82 -0.14 -15.52
CA HIS A 128 -15.76 -1.59 -15.42
C HIS A 128 -15.75 -2.13 -13.99
N LEU A 129 -15.43 -1.30 -12.98
CA LEU A 129 -15.39 -1.75 -11.60
C LEU A 129 -16.78 -2.13 -11.06
N ARG A 130 -17.86 -1.74 -11.77
CA ARG A 130 -19.22 -2.19 -11.49
C ARG A 130 -19.37 -3.72 -11.52
N ASP A 131 -18.46 -4.42 -12.21
CA ASP A 131 -18.36 -5.88 -12.10
C ASP A 131 -17.82 -6.26 -10.71
N VAL A 132 -18.71 -6.80 -9.87
CA VAL A 132 -18.40 -7.31 -8.53
C VAL A 132 -17.19 -8.26 -8.52
N ARG A 133 -16.97 -9.05 -9.58
CA ARG A 133 -15.80 -9.93 -9.66
C ARG A 133 -14.50 -9.13 -9.70
N ARG A 134 -14.48 -7.99 -10.40
CA ARG A 134 -13.31 -7.10 -10.46
C ARG A 134 -13.07 -6.42 -9.12
N LEU A 135 -14.14 -5.98 -8.44
CA LEU A 135 -14.05 -5.44 -7.09
C LEU A 135 -13.42 -6.46 -6.13
N VAL A 136 -13.97 -7.67 -6.08
CA VAL A 136 -13.48 -8.73 -5.19
C VAL A 136 -12.00 -9.05 -5.46
N VAL A 137 -11.61 -9.17 -6.73
CA VAL A 137 -10.21 -9.41 -7.10
C VAL A 137 -9.32 -8.25 -6.66
N ALA A 138 -9.77 -6.99 -6.76
CA ALA A 138 -9.00 -5.84 -6.34
C ALA A 138 -8.80 -5.83 -4.81
N MET A 139 -9.87 -6.07 -4.04
CA MET A 139 -9.83 -6.08 -2.58
C MET A 139 -9.02 -7.27 -2.02
N SER A 140 -8.97 -8.40 -2.73
CA SER A 140 -8.26 -9.61 -2.29
C SER A 140 -6.76 -9.61 -2.62
N ARG A 141 -6.21 -8.55 -3.21
CA ARG A 141 -4.76 -8.48 -3.52
C ARG A 141 -3.90 -8.22 -2.29
N ALA A 142 -4.43 -7.46 -1.33
CA ALA A 142 -3.70 -6.99 -0.16
C ALA A 142 -3.55 -8.09 0.89
N ARG A 143 -2.37 -8.18 1.50
CA ARG A 143 -2.10 -9.07 2.63
C ARG A 143 -2.27 -8.37 3.97
N LEU A 144 -1.57 -7.25 4.13
CA LEU A 144 -1.40 -6.49 5.37
C LEU A 144 -1.95 -5.07 5.30
N GLY A 145 -2.00 -4.46 4.11
CA GLY A 145 -2.52 -3.10 3.97
C GLY A 145 -3.22 -2.84 2.64
N LEU A 146 -4.35 -2.12 2.68
CA LEU A 146 -5.13 -1.76 1.50
C LEU A 146 -5.60 -0.32 1.55
N TYR A 147 -5.06 0.54 0.69
CA TYR A 147 -5.50 1.94 0.59
C TYR A 147 -6.09 2.20 -0.78
N VAL A 148 -7.34 2.65 -0.80
CA VAL A 148 -8.13 2.83 -2.03
C VAL A 148 -8.35 4.31 -2.28
N PHE A 149 -7.77 4.83 -3.35
CA PHE A 149 -7.90 6.23 -3.77
C PHE A 149 -9.01 6.32 -4.82
N CYS A 150 -10.02 7.15 -4.58
CA CYS A 150 -11.14 7.30 -5.50
C CYS A 150 -11.92 8.60 -5.25
N ARG A 151 -12.89 8.90 -6.13
CA ARG A 151 -13.92 9.90 -5.84
C ARG A 151 -15.04 9.29 -5.01
N HIS A 152 -15.08 9.57 -3.72
CA HIS A 152 -16.05 9.02 -2.78
C HIS A 152 -17.50 9.18 -3.30
N SER A 153 -17.89 10.39 -3.68
CA SER A 153 -19.26 10.69 -4.14
C SER A 153 -19.73 9.87 -5.35
N LEU A 154 -18.82 9.37 -6.19
CA LEU A 154 -19.15 8.52 -7.33
C LEU A 154 -19.49 7.09 -6.90
N PHE A 155 -18.71 6.52 -5.98
CA PHE A 155 -18.82 5.11 -5.61
C PHE A 155 -19.84 4.86 -4.51
N GLU A 156 -20.12 5.85 -3.66
CA GLU A 156 -21.20 5.79 -2.67
C GLU A 156 -22.56 5.49 -3.31
N GLN A 157 -22.81 6.03 -4.51
CA GLN A 157 -24.06 5.86 -5.25
C GLN A 157 -24.17 4.51 -5.99
N CYS A 158 -23.12 3.68 -5.98
CA CYS A 158 -23.10 2.44 -6.75
C CYS A 158 -23.61 1.25 -5.92
N TYR A 159 -24.85 0.81 -6.18
CA TYR A 159 -25.51 -0.28 -5.46
C TYR A 159 -24.73 -1.60 -5.44
N GLU A 160 -24.12 -2.00 -6.56
CA GLU A 160 -23.39 -3.27 -6.66
C GLU A 160 -22.15 -3.33 -5.76
N LEU A 161 -21.59 -2.18 -5.38
CA LEU A 161 -20.37 -2.07 -4.60
C LEU A 161 -20.64 -1.75 -3.12
N GLN A 162 -21.90 -1.47 -2.76
CA GLN A 162 -22.29 -1.09 -1.40
C GLN A 162 -21.80 -2.02 -0.30
N PRO A 163 -21.83 -3.37 -0.41
CA PRO A 163 -21.39 -4.24 0.68
C PRO A 163 -19.93 -3.99 1.09
N THR A 164 -19.07 -3.69 0.13
CA THR A 164 -17.67 -3.36 0.39
C THR A 164 -17.52 -1.89 0.81
N PHE A 165 -18.16 -0.96 0.09
CA PHE A 165 -17.99 0.46 0.36
C PHE A 165 -18.61 0.88 1.70
N GLN A 166 -19.69 0.25 2.15
CA GLN A 166 -20.26 0.49 3.48
C GLN A 166 -19.26 0.18 4.60
N LEU A 167 -18.38 -0.81 4.42
CA LEU A 167 -17.30 -1.12 5.37
C LEU A 167 -16.13 -0.13 5.26
N LEU A 168 -15.84 0.37 4.06
CA LEU A 168 -14.80 1.38 3.84
C LEU A 168 -15.21 2.74 4.43
N LEU A 169 -16.48 3.12 4.27
CA LEU A 169 -17.04 4.40 4.73
C LEU A 169 -17.33 4.46 6.23
N GLN A 170 -17.11 3.37 6.97
CA GLN A 170 -17.08 3.39 8.44
C GLN A 170 -15.84 4.10 9.00
N ARG A 171 -14.84 4.35 8.15
CA ARG A 171 -13.58 5.02 8.50
C ARG A 171 -13.54 6.40 7.84
N PRO A 172 -12.72 7.35 8.35
CA PRO A 172 -12.52 8.63 7.69
C PRO A 172 -12.07 8.46 6.24
N ASP A 173 -12.56 9.30 5.34
CA ASP A 173 -12.21 9.33 3.92
C ASP A 173 -10.96 10.20 3.64
N CYS A 174 -10.40 10.84 4.65
CA CYS A 174 -9.07 11.45 4.63
C CYS A 174 -8.00 10.44 5.06
N LEU A 175 -6.87 10.38 4.34
CA LEU A 175 -5.77 9.50 4.72
C LEU A 175 -5.29 9.79 6.15
N ALA A 176 -5.34 8.77 7.01
CA ALA A 176 -5.02 8.87 8.43
C ALA A 176 -3.60 8.35 8.71
N LEU A 177 -2.68 9.27 8.99
CA LEU A 177 -1.28 8.96 9.26
C LEU A 177 -0.97 9.05 10.76
N ASN A 178 -0.04 8.22 11.21
CA ASN A 178 0.57 8.36 12.52
C ASN A 178 2.00 8.87 12.34
N LEU A 179 2.18 10.18 12.52
CA LEU A 179 3.47 10.83 12.29
C LEU A 179 4.52 10.45 13.35
N ASN A 180 4.14 9.92 14.51
CA ASN A 180 5.13 9.55 15.54
C ASN A 180 5.88 8.27 15.17
N GLU A 181 5.31 7.42 14.32
CA GLU A 181 5.93 6.17 13.88
C GLU A 181 6.82 6.44 12.65
N ILE A 182 8.10 6.68 12.92
CA ILE A 182 9.14 6.93 11.90
C ILE A 182 9.85 5.65 11.44
N THR A 183 9.65 4.53 12.14
CA THR A 183 10.24 3.23 11.83
C THR A 183 9.40 2.47 10.80
N SER A 184 10.02 1.52 10.10
CA SER A 184 9.34 0.59 9.19
C SER A 184 8.50 -0.47 9.92
N TYR A 185 8.57 -0.49 11.24
CA TYR A 185 7.96 -1.49 12.11
C TYR A 185 7.30 -0.81 13.31
N THR A 186 6.18 -1.36 13.77
CA THR A 186 5.48 -0.95 14.99
C THR A 186 5.02 -2.18 15.77
N GLU A 187 5.05 -2.09 17.10
CA GLU A 187 4.48 -3.10 18.01
C GLU A 187 2.99 -2.85 18.30
N ARG A 188 2.46 -1.73 17.80
CA ARG A 188 1.06 -1.35 17.95
C ARG A 188 0.15 -2.43 17.39
N HIS A 189 -0.95 -2.71 18.10
CA HIS A 189 -1.99 -3.61 17.62
C HIS A 189 -2.78 -2.98 16.48
N VAL A 190 -3.26 -3.79 15.53
CA VAL A 190 -3.96 -3.33 14.32
C VAL A 190 -5.21 -2.48 14.61
N GLU A 191 -5.84 -2.69 15.76
CA GLU A 191 -7.04 -1.96 16.21
C GLU A 191 -6.71 -0.64 16.92
N ASP A 192 -5.48 -0.45 17.40
CA ASP A 192 -5.06 0.80 18.01
C ASP A 192 -4.68 1.78 16.90
N THR A 193 -5.35 2.93 16.82
CA THR A 193 -5.13 3.92 15.76
C THR A 193 -3.96 4.89 16.03
N GLY A 194 -3.42 4.87 17.25
CA GLY A 194 -2.41 5.83 17.70
C GLY A 194 -2.86 7.29 17.56
N ARG A 195 -1.90 8.20 17.40
CA ARG A 195 -2.17 9.63 17.17
C ARG A 195 -2.50 9.85 15.69
N ILE A 196 -3.78 10.06 15.41
CA ILE A 196 -4.29 10.27 14.06
C ILE A 196 -3.98 11.70 13.58
N HIS A 197 -3.33 11.80 12.43
CA HIS A 197 -3.19 13.01 11.63
C HIS A 197 -3.94 12.80 10.30
N LEU A 198 -5.08 13.48 10.14
CA LEU A 198 -5.91 13.39 8.93
C LEU A 198 -5.40 14.37 7.88
N LEU A 199 -5.12 13.87 6.68
CA LEU A 199 -4.69 14.72 5.57
C LEU A 199 -5.86 15.42 4.88
N SER A 200 -5.69 16.70 4.62
CA SER A 200 -6.65 17.54 3.89
C SER A 200 -6.55 17.43 2.37
N GLY A 201 -5.40 17.01 1.83
CA GLY A 201 -5.17 16.96 0.38
C GLY A 201 -3.79 16.43 -0.02
N VAL A 202 -3.56 16.35 -1.33
CA VAL A 202 -2.31 15.85 -1.94
C VAL A 202 -1.13 16.72 -1.51
N GLU A 203 -1.32 18.04 -1.51
CA GLU A 203 -0.28 19.02 -1.17
C GLU A 203 0.26 18.83 0.26
N GLU A 204 -0.63 18.48 1.20
CA GLU A 204 -0.24 18.19 2.58
C GLU A 204 0.58 16.88 2.66
N MET A 205 0.19 15.86 1.88
CA MET A 205 0.95 14.62 1.78
C MET A 205 2.36 14.86 1.21
N ILE A 206 2.47 15.65 0.14
CA ILE A 206 3.74 16.02 -0.50
C ILE A 206 4.63 16.78 0.49
N SER A 207 4.07 17.75 1.21
CA SER A 207 4.84 18.55 2.17
C SER A 207 5.33 17.72 3.36
N ILE A 208 4.50 16.82 3.89
CA ILE A 208 4.93 15.85 4.92
C ILE A 208 6.02 14.91 4.38
N PHE A 209 5.85 14.42 3.16
CA PHE A 209 6.83 13.56 2.51
C PHE A 209 8.17 14.27 2.32
N ASN A 210 8.18 15.49 1.77
CA ASN A 210 9.39 16.28 1.57
C ASN A 210 10.10 16.57 2.88
N TRP A 211 9.34 16.94 3.91
CA TRP A 211 9.88 17.15 5.25
C TRP A 211 10.55 15.87 5.80
N ARG A 212 9.89 14.71 5.65
CA ARG A 212 10.44 13.41 6.08
C ARG A 212 11.63 12.95 5.28
N TYR A 213 11.61 13.19 3.98
CA TYR A 213 12.70 12.85 3.09
C TYR A 213 13.95 13.66 3.45
N GLN A 214 13.79 14.97 3.70
CA GLN A 214 14.89 15.84 4.15
C GLN A 214 15.44 15.41 5.51
N GLU A 215 14.58 15.12 6.49
CA GLU A 215 15.00 14.66 7.82
C GLU A 215 15.83 13.37 7.75
N ARG A 216 15.39 12.42 6.92
CA ARG A 216 16.09 11.15 6.70
C ARG A 216 17.41 11.34 5.92
N TYR A 217 17.43 12.22 4.93
CA TYR A 217 18.63 12.55 4.16
C TYR A 217 19.71 13.18 5.06
N MET A 218 19.35 14.14 5.90
CA MET A 218 20.25 14.79 6.84
C MET A 218 20.80 13.80 7.87
N SER A 219 19.95 12.89 8.37
CA SER A 219 20.38 11.83 9.30
C SER A 219 21.40 10.90 8.66
N HIS A 220 21.15 10.45 7.42
CA HIS A 220 22.12 9.60 6.69
C HIS A 220 23.43 10.32 6.38
N GLN A 221 23.41 11.61 6.05
CA GLN A 221 24.64 12.40 5.87
C GLN A 221 25.41 12.55 7.18
N PHE A 222 24.71 12.79 8.30
CA PHE A 222 25.33 12.91 9.60
C PHE A 222 25.97 11.59 10.06
N ASP A 223 25.27 10.46 9.90
CA ASP A 223 25.82 9.13 10.19
C ASP A 223 27.04 8.80 9.32
N HIS A 224 26.99 9.16 8.03
CA HIS A 224 28.13 8.99 7.12
C HIS A 224 29.34 9.83 7.55
N TYR A 225 29.11 11.09 7.92
CA TYR A 225 30.15 11.98 8.42
C TYR A 225 30.75 11.50 9.75
N MET A 226 29.90 11.08 10.71
CA MET A 226 30.34 10.53 12.00
C MET A 226 31.12 9.23 11.86
N THR A 227 30.74 8.35 10.92
CA THR A 227 31.49 7.13 10.61
C THR A 227 32.88 7.47 10.02
N TYR A 228 32.96 8.50 9.18
CA TYR A 228 34.22 8.95 8.59
C TYR A 228 35.14 9.63 9.62
N SER A 229 34.59 10.45 10.52
CA SER A 229 35.37 11.09 11.59
C SER A 229 35.81 10.08 12.65
N GLY A 230 34.98 9.09 12.99
CA GLY A 230 35.33 8.03 13.94
C GLY A 230 36.45 7.10 13.46
N GLN A 231 36.66 6.96 12.16
CA GLN A 231 37.81 6.23 11.59
C GLN A 231 39.11 7.04 11.67
N ASN A 232 39.06 8.37 11.56
CA ASN A 232 40.22 9.24 11.70
C ASN A 232 40.75 9.33 13.14
N ASP A 233 39.86 9.22 14.14
CA ASP A 233 40.28 9.23 15.55
C ASP A 233 40.98 7.93 15.99
N GLN A 234 40.75 6.80 15.31
CA GLN A 234 41.51 5.56 15.56
C GLN A 234 42.87 5.51 14.85
N GLN A 235 43.08 6.31 13.79
CA GLN A 235 44.39 6.43 13.13
C GLN A 235 45.31 7.46 13.79
N ASN A 236 44.77 8.48 14.47
CA ASN A 236 45.57 9.50 15.14
C ASN A 236 46.09 9.11 16.53
N SER A 237 45.71 7.95 17.08
CA SER A 237 46.25 7.44 18.34
C SER A 237 47.53 6.59 18.20
N THR A 238 48.07 6.41 16.98
CA THR A 238 49.24 5.54 16.72
C THR A 238 50.44 6.26 16.09
N ILE A 239 50.55 7.59 16.26
CA ILE A 239 51.74 8.34 15.82
C ILE A 239 52.40 8.97 17.03
N GLY A 240 53.20 8.17 17.71
CA GLY A 240 54.08 8.62 18.78
C GLY A 240 55.24 7.65 18.97
N PHE A 241 56.43 8.11 18.56
CA PHE A 241 57.80 7.65 18.87
C PHE A 241 58.63 6.86 17.83
N ASN A 242 59.77 7.50 17.50
CA ASN A 242 61.08 7.04 16.97
C ASN A 242 61.17 6.76 15.45
N ALA A 243 61.86 7.56 14.59
CA ALA A 243 63.24 8.08 14.53
C ALA A 243 64.30 7.09 13.95
N MET A 244 64.84 7.45 12.76
CA MET A 244 66.15 7.08 12.12
C MET A 244 66.44 5.57 11.89
N ASP A 245 67.12 5.07 10.85
CA ASP A 245 67.89 5.62 9.72
C ASP A 245 68.15 4.48 8.69
N THR A 246 68.36 4.87 7.42
CA THR A 246 69.22 4.31 6.34
C THR A 246 69.25 2.83 5.89
N ASP A 247 69.19 2.72 4.54
CA ASP A 247 70.05 1.94 3.60
C ASP A 247 69.58 0.63 2.91
N TYR A 248 69.52 0.76 1.57
CA TYR A 248 69.94 -0.14 0.47
C TYR A 248 69.98 -1.68 0.70
N THR A 249 69.42 -2.46 -0.24
CA THR A 249 70.15 -3.09 -1.38
C THR A 249 69.29 -4.16 -2.08
N PHE A 250 69.37 -4.15 -3.41
CA PHE A 250 69.01 -5.17 -4.39
C PHE A 250 69.56 -6.58 -4.05
N CYS A 251 68.83 -7.67 -4.35
CA CYS A 251 69.32 -8.74 -5.25
C CYS A 251 68.27 -9.83 -5.50
N ALA A 252 68.24 -10.27 -6.75
CA ALA A 252 67.45 -11.37 -7.25
C ALA A 252 67.98 -12.74 -6.80
N THR A 253 67.09 -13.71 -6.58
CA THR A 253 66.99 -14.96 -7.37
C THR A 253 65.67 -15.64 -7.06
#